data_AF-A0A379GGK8-F1
#
_entry.id   AF-A0A379GGK8-F1
#
_cell.length_a   1.000
_cell.length_b   1.000
_cell.length_c   1.000
_cell.angle_alpha   90.00
_cell.angle_beta   90.00
_cell.angle_gamma   90.00
#
_symmetry.space_group_name_H-M   'P 1'
#
loop_
_entity.id
_entity.type
_entity.pdbx_description
1 polymer ?
#
loop_
_entity_poly.entity_id
_entity_poly.type
_entity_poly.pdbx_seq_one_letter_code
_entity_poly.pdbx_strand_id
1 'polypeptide(L)'
;MQIELAEYRQILLDTNNSQLFSYDEWHEIYGESCEPSQDEDHDDNPLQMLLESDIRQRVIDAIELLPEREKMVLTLYYQEELNLKEIGAVLNVGESRVSQLHSQAIKRLRARLNPEK
;
A
#
# COMPACT_ATOMS: atom_id res chain seq x y z
N MET A 1 -43.46 -30.15 4.10
CA MET A 1 -43.57 -28.70 3.90
C MET A 1 -42.31 -28.26 3.19
N GLN A 2 -42.45 -27.88 1.91
CA GLN A 2 -41.35 -27.30 1.14
C GLN A 2 -41.30 -25.83 1.53
N ILE A 3 -40.36 -25.46 2.39
CA ILE A 3 -40.08 -24.06 2.68
C ILE A 3 -39.18 -23.56 1.56
N GLU A 4 -39.56 -22.48 0.91
CA GLU A 4 -38.74 -21.84 -0.13
C GLU A 4 -37.43 -21.34 0.47
N LEU A 5 -36.32 -21.44 -0.28
CA LEU A 5 -34.98 -21.16 0.25
C LEU A 5 -34.86 -19.74 0.84
N ALA A 6 -35.59 -18.80 0.26
CA ALA A 6 -35.67 -17.42 0.75
C ALA A 6 -36.34 -17.32 2.12
N GLU A 7 -37.41 -18.09 2.33
CA GLU A 7 -38.17 -18.13 3.58
C GLU A 7 -37.36 -18.82 4.69
N TYR A 8 -36.62 -19.87 4.35
CA TYR A 8 -35.65 -20.49 5.26
C TYR A 8 -34.54 -19.52 5.71
N ARG A 9 -33.99 -18.74 4.76
CA ARG A 9 -32.97 -17.72 5.06
C ARG A 9 -33.52 -16.61 5.96
N GLN A 10 -34.77 -16.20 5.74
CA GLN A 10 -35.41 -15.16 6.56
C GLN A 10 -35.59 -15.62 8.01
N ILE A 11 -36.06 -16.85 8.20
CA ILE A 11 -36.23 -17.44 9.54
C ILE A 11 -34.88 -17.58 10.27
N LEU A 12 -33.82 -17.91 9.53
CA LEU A 12 -32.45 -18.00 10.07
C LEU A 12 -31.94 -16.64 10.55
N LEU A 13 -32.14 -15.58 9.77
CA LEU A 13 -31.77 -14.22 10.15
C LEU A 13 -32.53 -13.73 11.38
N ASP A 14 -33.85 -13.94 11.40
CA ASP A 14 -34.70 -13.52 12.52
C ASP A 14 -34.33 -14.22 13.83
N THR A 15 -33.86 -15.48 13.76
CA THR A 15 -33.45 -16.25 14.94
C THR A 15 -32.05 -15.89 15.43
N ASN A 16 -31.12 -15.56 14.53
CA ASN A 16 -29.70 -15.36 14.87
C ASN A 16 -29.37 -13.95 15.35
N ASN A 17 -30.31 -13.00 15.28
CA ASN A 17 -30.14 -11.63 15.77
C ASN A 17 -30.34 -11.47 17.30
N SER A 18 -30.58 -12.56 18.03
CA SER A 18 -30.79 -12.52 19.47
C SER A 18 -29.47 -12.54 20.28
N GLN A 19 -28.54 -11.64 19.96
CA GLN A 19 -27.69 -10.91 20.92
C GLN A 19 -27.23 -9.59 20.28
N LEU A 20 -28.17 -8.82 19.73
CA LEU A 20 -27.96 -7.39 19.49
C LEU A 20 -27.98 -6.69 20.84
N PHE A 21 -26.80 -6.45 21.40
CA PHE A 21 -26.64 -5.42 22.42
C PHE A 21 -27.08 -4.08 21.83
N SER A 22 -27.79 -3.29 22.63
CA SER A 22 -28.09 -1.90 22.29
C SER A 22 -26.78 -1.17 21.99
N TYR A 23 -26.78 -0.28 20.98
CA TYR A 23 -25.63 0.57 20.67
C TYR A 23 -25.16 1.37 21.90
N ASP A 24 -26.11 1.74 22.76
CA ASP A 24 -25.83 2.44 24.03
C ASP A 24 -25.05 1.55 25.03
N GLU A 25 -25.27 0.23 25.02
CA GLU A 25 -24.64 -0.72 25.94
C GLU A 25 -23.22 -1.09 25.49
N TRP A 26 -22.94 -1.13 24.18
CA TRP A 26 -21.57 -1.27 23.64
C TRP A 26 -20.71 -0.03 23.92
N HIS A 27 -21.29 1.16 23.77
CA HIS A 27 -20.60 2.42 23.98
C HIS A 27 -20.24 2.64 25.46
N GLU A 28 -21.07 2.14 26.38
CA GLU A 28 -20.83 2.21 27.83
C GLU A 28 -19.73 1.25 28.31
N ILE A 29 -19.54 0.09 27.65
CA ILE A 29 -18.54 -0.92 28.03
C ILE A 29 -17.14 -0.61 27.45
N TYR A 30 -17.05 -0.08 26.23
CA TYR A 30 -15.77 0.09 25.52
C TYR A 30 -15.30 1.54 25.34
N GLY A 31 -16.15 2.52 25.63
CA GLY A 31 -15.85 3.93 25.34
C GLY A 31 -15.66 4.17 23.83
N GLU A 32 -15.46 5.44 23.47
CA GLU A 32 -15.43 6.01 22.11
C GLU A 32 -14.25 5.52 21.22
N SER A 33 -13.92 4.23 21.20
CA SER A 33 -12.72 3.70 20.53
C SER A 33 -12.92 2.39 19.76
N CYS A 34 -14.14 1.88 19.64
CA CYS A 34 -14.45 0.77 18.73
C CYS A 34 -15.68 1.10 17.89
N GLU A 35 -15.48 1.93 16.88
CA GLU A 35 -16.29 1.82 15.66
C GLU A 35 -15.98 0.42 15.06
N PRO A 36 -16.97 -0.45 14.83
CA PRO A 36 -16.74 -1.58 13.95
C PRO A 36 -16.57 -1.01 12.55
N SER A 37 -15.32 -0.79 12.15
CA SER A 37 -14.96 -0.53 10.75
C SER A 37 -15.27 -1.80 9.96
N GLN A 38 -16.53 -1.98 9.59
CA GLN A 38 -16.89 -2.83 8.46
C GLN A 38 -16.60 -2.06 7.17
N ASP A 39 -15.30 -1.78 6.96
CA ASP A 39 -14.78 -1.47 5.63
C ASP A 39 -14.39 -2.81 4.99
N GLU A 40 -15.37 -3.66 4.73
CA GLU A 40 -15.25 -4.71 3.72
C GLU A 40 -15.87 -4.19 2.42
N ASP A 41 -15.25 -3.14 1.85
CA ASP A 41 -15.29 -2.86 0.42
C ASP A 41 -13.83 -2.71 -0.05
N HIS A 42 -13.11 -3.82 0.06
CA HIS A 42 -11.89 -4.06 -0.68
C HIS A 42 -12.28 -4.39 -2.12
N ASP A 43 -12.58 -3.36 -2.93
CA ASP A 43 -12.26 -3.31 -4.36
C ASP A 43 -12.67 -1.95 -4.96
N ASP A 44 -11.65 -1.18 -5.36
CA ASP A 44 -11.72 -0.16 -6.41
C ASP A 44 -12.60 1.07 -6.18
N ASN A 45 -12.27 1.89 -5.18
CA ASN A 45 -12.63 3.30 -5.26
C ASN A 45 -11.95 3.90 -6.52
N PRO A 46 -12.70 4.35 -7.54
CA PRO A 46 -12.13 4.79 -8.81
C PRO A 46 -11.21 6.01 -8.64
N LEU A 47 -11.44 6.83 -7.60
CA LEU A 47 -10.55 7.94 -7.27
C LEU A 47 -9.22 7.44 -6.70
N GLN A 48 -9.24 6.37 -5.91
CA GLN A 48 -8.03 5.79 -5.33
C GLN A 48 -7.20 5.06 -6.38
N MET A 49 -7.83 4.34 -7.31
CA MET A 49 -7.15 3.73 -8.46
C MET A 49 -6.51 4.80 -9.36
N LEU A 50 -7.24 5.88 -9.64
CA LEU A 50 -6.72 7.00 -10.42
C LEU A 50 -5.51 7.63 -9.73
N LEU A 51 -5.63 7.92 -8.42
CA LEU A 51 -4.53 8.47 -7.63
C LEU A 51 -3.31 7.54 -7.61
N GLU A 52 -3.50 6.24 -7.44
CA GLU A 52 -2.41 5.27 -7.46
C GLU A 52 -1.73 5.23 -8.83
N SER A 53 -2.51 5.26 -9.91
CA SER A 53 -1.98 5.29 -11.28
C SER A 53 -1.18 6.56 -11.57
N ASP A 54 -1.65 7.71 -11.08
CA ASP A 54 -0.95 8.99 -11.20
C ASP A 54 0.35 9.01 -10.40
N ILE A 55 0.33 8.49 -9.17
CA ILE A 55 1.53 8.37 -8.33
C ILE A 55 2.54 7.45 -8.99
N ARG A 56 2.08 6.29 -9.50
CA ARG A 56 2.91 5.34 -10.23
C ARG A 56 3.57 5.98 -11.44
N GLN A 57 2.81 6.71 -12.25
CA GLN A 57 3.35 7.39 -13.42
C GLN A 57 4.40 8.43 -13.04
N ARG A 58 4.14 9.24 -12.00
CA ARG A 58 5.12 10.22 -11.48
C ARG A 58 6.41 9.56 -11.02
N VAL A 59 6.34 8.38 -10.40
CA VAL A 59 7.53 7.62 -9.99
C VAL A 59 8.31 7.14 -11.20
N ILE A 60 7.62 6.61 -12.22
CA ILE A 60 8.25 6.16 -13.47
C ILE A 60 8.98 7.33 -14.13
N ASP A 61 8.30 8.46 -14.33
CA ASP A 61 8.88 9.66 -14.95
C ASP A 61 10.09 10.17 -14.15
N ALA A 62 9.99 10.14 -12.82
CA ALA A 62 11.08 10.55 -11.93
C ALA A 62 12.30 9.64 -12.06
N ILE A 63 12.11 8.33 -12.22
CA ILE A 63 13.17 7.32 -12.43
C ILE A 63 13.79 7.46 -13.82
N GLU A 64 13.01 7.71 -14.87
CA GLU A 64 13.53 7.89 -16.23
C GLU A 64 14.46 9.08 -16.35
N LEU A 65 14.19 10.14 -15.61
CA LEU A 65 15.02 11.34 -15.56
C LEU A 65 16.24 11.20 -14.61
N LEU A 66 16.50 10.03 -14.02
CA LEU A 66 17.72 9.79 -13.23
C LEU A 66 18.91 9.51 -14.15
N PRO A 67 20.15 9.85 -13.72
CA PRO A 67 21.34 9.39 -14.42
C PRO A 67 21.39 7.87 -14.53
N GLU A 68 21.86 7.33 -15.66
CA GLU A 68 21.91 5.89 -15.92
C GLU A 68 22.58 5.10 -14.79
N ARG A 69 23.66 5.63 -14.20
CA ARG A 69 24.36 4.95 -13.11
C ARG A 69 23.53 4.86 -11.83
N GLU A 70 22.74 5.88 -11.54
CA GLU A 70 21.84 5.89 -10.37
C GLU A 70 20.66 4.93 -10.61
N LYS A 71 20.07 4.95 -11.81
CA LYS A 71 19.02 4.02 -12.23
C LYS A 71 19.49 2.56 -12.14
N MET A 72 20.69 2.27 -12.64
CA MET A 72 21.30 0.93 -12.58
C MET A 72 21.48 0.45 -11.13
N VAL A 73 21.95 1.32 -10.22
CA VAL A 73 22.09 0.96 -8.80
C VAL A 73 20.72 0.63 -8.18
N LEU A 74 19.69 1.41 -8.49
CA LEU A 74 18.32 1.13 -8.00
C LEU A 74 17.76 -0.17 -8.58
N THR A 75 17.95 -0.43 -9.87
CA THR A 75 17.52 -1.70 -10.51
C THR A 75 18.21 -2.89 -9.84
N LEU A 76 19.53 -2.86 -9.70
CA LEU A 76 20.26 -3.98 -9.09
C LEU A 76 19.87 -4.20 -7.62
N TYR A 77 19.51 -3.12 -6.89
CA TYR A 77 19.12 -3.22 -5.50
C TYR A 77 17.67 -3.68 -5.27
N TYR A 78 16.72 -3.13 -6.03
CA TYR A 78 15.28 -3.38 -5.81
C TYR A 78 14.70 -4.48 -6.71
N GLN A 79 15.26 -4.68 -7.91
CA GLN A 79 14.76 -5.68 -8.86
C GLN A 79 15.54 -6.99 -8.78
N GLU A 80 16.87 -6.89 -8.66
CA GLU A 80 17.77 -8.05 -8.62
C GLU A 80 18.18 -8.44 -7.19
N GLU A 81 17.67 -7.72 -6.18
CA GLU A 81 17.89 -7.97 -4.75
C GLU A 81 19.38 -8.07 -4.33
N LEU A 82 20.27 -7.41 -5.07
CA LEU A 82 21.71 -7.44 -4.79
C LEU A 82 22.08 -6.50 -3.63
N ASN A 83 23.05 -6.92 -2.82
CA ASN A 83 23.60 -6.08 -1.77
C ASN A 83 24.60 -5.03 -2.32
N LEU A 84 24.91 -3.99 -1.53
CA LEU A 84 25.79 -2.89 -1.97
C LEU A 84 27.20 -3.38 -2.38
N LYS A 85 27.67 -4.49 -1.80
CA LYS A 85 28.97 -5.09 -2.11
C LYS A 85 28.94 -5.79 -3.47
N GLU A 86 27.90 -6.56 -3.75
CA GLU A 86 27.66 -7.23 -5.04
C GLU A 86 27.46 -6.21 -6.15
N ILE A 87 26.65 -5.18 -5.91
CA ILE A 87 26.47 -4.07 -6.85
C ILE A 87 27.79 -3.36 -7.13
N GLY A 88 28.63 -3.16 -6.11
CA GLY A 88 29.97 -2.61 -6.25
C GLY A 88 30.85 -3.47 -7.17
N ALA A 89 30.80 -4.78 -6.99
CA ALA A 89 31.51 -5.72 -7.86
C ALA A 89 31.01 -5.68 -9.32
N VAL A 90 29.70 -5.65 -9.54
CA VAL A 90 29.08 -5.56 -10.88
C VAL A 90 29.47 -4.26 -11.59
N LEU A 91 29.47 -3.13 -10.86
CA LEU A 91 29.74 -1.81 -11.40
C LEU A 91 31.23 -1.42 -11.38
N ASN A 92 32.12 -2.31 -10.92
CA ASN A 92 33.55 -2.07 -10.71
C ASN A 92 33.83 -0.81 -9.87
N VAL A 93 33.08 -0.61 -8.79
CA VAL A 93 33.23 0.50 -7.84
C VAL A 93 33.18 0.01 -6.39
N GLY A 94 33.74 0.77 -5.45
CA GLY A 94 33.65 0.43 -4.03
C GLY A 94 32.23 0.60 -3.46
N GLU A 95 31.92 -0.13 -2.39
CA GLU A 95 30.63 -0.09 -1.68
C GLU A 95 30.23 1.34 -1.27
N SER A 96 31.18 2.12 -0.75
CA SER A 96 30.96 3.53 -0.38
C SER A 96 30.43 4.35 -1.56
N ARG A 97 30.91 4.08 -2.78
CA ARG A 97 30.44 4.78 -3.98
C ARG A 97 29.03 4.36 -4.36
N VAL A 98 28.68 3.08 -4.21
CA VAL A 98 27.30 2.58 -4.44
C VAL A 98 26.33 3.21 -3.44
N SER A 99 26.69 3.24 -2.16
CA SER A 99 25.86 3.87 -1.12
C SER A 99 25.61 5.36 -1.40
N GLN A 100 26.62 6.08 -1.89
CA GLN A 100 26.47 7.47 -2.33
C GLN A 100 25.53 7.61 -3.53
N LEU A 101 25.70 6.77 -4.56
CA LEU A 101 24.83 6.78 -5.74
C LEU A 101 23.37 6.47 -5.37
N HIS A 102 23.15 5.46 -4.53
CA HIS A 102 21.84 5.11 -4.00
C HIS A 102 21.22 6.30 -3.24
N SER A 103 21.97 6.90 -2.31
CA SER A 103 21.51 8.05 -1.54
C SER A 103 21.19 9.28 -2.41
N GLN A 104 21.97 9.51 -3.47
CA GLN A 104 21.72 10.58 -4.45
C GLN A 104 20.45 10.31 -5.25
N ALA A 105 20.26 9.09 -5.72
CA ALA A 105 19.07 8.67 -6.45
C ALA A 105 17.81 8.90 -5.62
N ILE A 106 17.80 8.45 -4.35
CA ILE A 106 16.66 8.65 -3.44
C ILE A 106 16.39 10.14 -3.19
N LYS A 107 17.42 10.97 -3.01
CA LYS A 107 17.26 12.43 -2.85
C LYS A 107 16.61 13.07 -4.08
N ARG A 108 17.03 12.68 -5.29
CA ARG A 108 16.44 13.18 -6.55
C ARG A 108 15.00 12.73 -6.72
N LEU A 109 14.70 11.46 -6.43
CA LEU A 109 13.34 10.93 -6.48
C LEU A 109 12.42 11.69 -5.52
N ARG A 110 12.84 11.86 -4.27
CA ARG A 110 12.07 12.65 -3.28
C ARG A 110 11.82 14.09 -3.73
N ALA A 111 12.84 14.75 -4.28
CA ALA A 111 12.71 16.13 -4.76
C ALA A 111 11.71 16.27 -5.93
N ARG A 112 11.49 15.20 -6.71
CA ARG A 112 10.52 15.19 -7.82
C ARG A 112 9.12 14.77 -7.39
N LEU A 113 9.02 13.87 -6.41
CA LEU A 113 7.75 13.31 -5.94
C LEU A 113 7.05 14.20 -4.91
N ASN A 114 7.79 15.03 -4.17
CA ASN A 114 7.23 16.09 -3.31
C ASN A 114 7.43 17.47 -3.96
N PRO A 115 6.48 17.97 -4.75
CA PRO A 115 6.43 19.36 -5.14
C PRO A 115 5.88 20.19 -3.96
N GLU A 116 6.63 20.29 -2.87
CA GLU A 116 6.44 21.36 -1.88
C GLU A 116 7.59 22.37 -2.01
N LYS A 117 7.44 23.23 -3.01
CA LYS A 117 7.91 24.62 -2.98
C LYS A 117 7.21 25.48 -4.02
#